data_AF-A0A930FS26-F1
#
_entry.id   AF-A0A930FS26-F1
#
_cell.length_a   1.000
_cell.length_b   1.000
_cell.length_c   1.000
_cell.angle_alpha   90.00
_cell.angle_beta   90.00
_cell.angle_gamma   90.00
#
_symmetry.space_group_name_H-M   'P 1'
#
loop_
_entity.id
_entity.type
_entity.pdbx_description
1 polymer ?
#
loop_
_entity_poly.entity_id
_entity_poly.type
_entity_poly.pdbx_seq_one_letter_code
_entity_poly.pdbx_strand_id
1 'polypeptide(L)'
;DAKIVSLAHVPEVVLELKQGKVDGLVVEGIVGGQYLVFNDDLMFSEVEFPNSVKSSAAAVQKGNEDVVAVVNKVIKENTDNGNFKKWTDEYSRKAVENADKQ
;
A
#
# COMPACT_ATOMS: atom_id res chain seq x y z
N ASP A 1 -22.04 16.94 -1.82
CA ASP A 1 -21.47 16.15 -0.71
C ASP A 1 -21.11 14.75 -1.14
N ALA A 2 -19.94 14.28 -0.76
CA ALA A 2 -19.52 12.90 -1.00
C ALA A 2 -20.03 12.00 0.13
N LYS A 3 -20.58 10.82 -0.23
CA LYS A 3 -20.94 9.79 0.73
C LYS A 3 -19.75 8.86 0.93
N ILE A 4 -19.17 8.87 2.11
CA ILE A 4 -18.02 8.00 2.44
C ILE A 4 -18.56 6.64 2.92
N VAL A 5 -18.08 5.58 2.28
CA VAL A 5 -18.29 4.19 2.70
C VAL A 5 -16.93 3.62 3.10
N SER A 6 -16.85 3.05 4.30
CA SER A 6 -15.61 2.43 4.81
C SER A 6 -15.82 0.93 4.94
N LEU A 7 -14.96 0.15 4.29
CA LEU A 7 -14.92 -1.31 4.40
C LEU A 7 -13.59 -1.75 4.99
N ALA A 8 -13.57 -2.96 5.54
CA ALA A 8 -12.40 -3.49 6.23
C ALA A 8 -11.31 -3.99 5.26
N HIS A 9 -11.68 -4.35 4.04
CA HIS A 9 -10.80 -5.07 3.12
C HIS A 9 -10.79 -4.43 1.72
N VAL A 10 -9.58 -4.19 1.19
CA VAL A 10 -9.38 -3.62 -0.16
C VAL A 10 -10.09 -4.41 -1.27
N PRO A 11 -10.07 -5.77 -1.29
CA PRO A 11 -10.81 -6.53 -2.30
C PRO A 11 -12.30 -6.19 -2.37
N GLU A 12 -12.93 -5.94 -1.22
CA GLU A 12 -14.36 -5.61 -1.17
C GLU A 12 -14.62 -4.22 -1.77
N VAL A 13 -13.78 -3.23 -1.48
CA VAL A 13 -13.95 -1.89 -2.05
C VAL A 13 -13.72 -1.88 -3.57
N VAL A 14 -12.77 -2.68 -4.06
CA VAL A 14 -12.55 -2.86 -5.51
C VAL A 14 -13.79 -3.51 -6.15
N LEU A 15 -14.40 -4.51 -5.50
CA LEU A 15 -15.63 -5.12 -6.00
C LEU A 15 -16.80 -4.13 -6.05
N GLU A 16 -16.97 -3.31 -5.02
CA GLU A 16 -18.01 -2.27 -4.98
C GLU A 16 -17.83 -1.21 -6.08
N LEU A 17 -16.58 -0.86 -6.40
CA LEU A 17 -16.24 0.02 -7.53
C LEU A 17 -16.63 -0.64 -8.86
N LYS A 18 -16.26 -1.91 -9.07
CA LYS A 18 -16.63 -2.64 -10.30
C LYS A 18 -18.14 -2.88 -10.44
N GLN A 19 -18.86 -2.96 -9.32
CA GLN A 19 -20.33 -3.05 -9.30
C GLN A 19 -21.03 -1.69 -9.44
N GLY A 20 -20.29 -0.59 -9.54
CA GLY A 20 -20.83 0.77 -9.69
C GLY A 20 -21.53 1.30 -8.43
N LYS A 21 -21.23 0.73 -7.26
CA LYS A 21 -21.81 1.17 -5.98
C LYS A 21 -21.06 2.35 -5.37
N VAL A 22 -19.80 2.55 -5.77
CA VAL A 22 -18.98 3.73 -5.47
C VAL A 22 -18.32 4.24 -6.74
N ASP A 23 -18.08 5.55 -6.82
CA ASP A 23 -17.46 6.19 -7.99
C ASP A 23 -15.92 6.18 -7.96
N GLY A 24 -15.33 5.84 -6.81
CA GLY A 24 -13.89 5.83 -6.62
C GLY A 24 -13.44 5.20 -5.31
N LEU A 25 -12.17 4.81 -5.26
CA LEU A 25 -11.51 4.21 -4.11
C LEU A 25 -10.28 5.03 -3.75
N VAL A 26 -10.13 5.35 -2.46
CA VAL A 26 -8.88 5.90 -1.91
C VAL A 26 -8.08 4.75 -1.31
N VAL A 27 -6.94 4.43 -1.93
CA VAL A 27 -6.06 3.34 -1.52
C VAL A 27 -4.59 3.78 -1.62
N GLU A 28 -3.72 3.10 -0.90
CA GLU A 28 -2.28 3.31 -1.00
C GLU A 28 -1.77 2.97 -2.42
N GLY A 29 -0.92 3.82 -3.00
CA GLY A 29 -0.51 3.70 -4.40
C GLY A 29 0.11 2.36 -4.79
N ILE A 30 0.94 1.75 -3.93
CA ILE A 30 1.52 0.42 -4.21
C ILE A 30 0.42 -0.65 -4.25
N VAL A 31 -0.53 -0.60 -3.31
CA VAL A 31 -1.65 -1.54 -3.25
C VAL A 31 -2.56 -1.34 -4.45
N GLY A 32 -2.95 -0.10 -4.77
CA GLY A 32 -3.75 0.21 -5.95
C GLY A 32 -3.08 -0.25 -7.25
N GLY A 33 -1.76 -0.06 -7.36
CA GLY A 33 -0.99 -0.45 -8.54
C GLY A 33 -1.02 -1.95 -8.80
N GLN A 34 -1.01 -2.78 -7.73
CA GLN A 34 -1.16 -4.22 -7.85
C GLN A 34 -2.53 -4.63 -8.43
N TYR A 35 -3.60 -3.92 -8.07
CA TYR A 35 -4.93 -4.18 -8.65
C TYR A 35 -5.01 -3.80 -10.12
N LEU A 36 -4.32 -2.74 -10.56
CA LEU A 36 -4.29 -2.34 -11.97
C LEU A 36 -3.63 -3.40 -12.86
N VAL A 37 -2.75 -4.24 -12.32
CA VAL A 37 -2.13 -5.34 -13.09
C VAL A 37 -3.17 -6.39 -13.52
N PHE A 38 -4.18 -6.65 -12.69
CA PHE A 38 -5.22 -7.66 -12.93
C PHE A 38 -6.56 -7.11 -13.39
N ASN A 39 -6.70 -5.78 -13.41
CA ASN A 39 -7.95 -5.10 -13.73
C ASN A 39 -7.63 -4.00 -14.73
N ASP A 40 -7.66 -4.36 -16.01
CA ASP A 40 -7.45 -3.45 -17.14
C ASP A 40 -8.57 -2.41 -17.29
N ASP A 41 -9.70 -2.64 -16.62
CA ASP A 41 -10.84 -1.75 -16.49
C ASP A 41 -10.68 -0.68 -15.39
N LEU A 42 -9.56 -0.69 -14.64
CA LEU A 42 -9.27 0.27 -13.58
C LEU A 42 -8.08 1.16 -13.94
N MET A 43 -8.05 2.38 -13.39
CA MET A 43 -6.92 3.28 -13.51
C MET A 43 -6.79 4.17 -12.27
N PHE A 44 -5.60 4.75 -12.07
CA PHE A 44 -5.46 5.86 -11.13
C PHE A 44 -6.11 7.12 -11.69
N SER A 45 -6.84 7.83 -10.83
CA SER A 45 -7.32 9.18 -11.12
C SER A 45 -6.16 10.17 -11.13
N GLU A 46 -6.28 11.24 -11.91
CA GLU A 46 -5.34 12.38 -11.90
C GLU A 46 -5.51 13.26 -10.63
N VAL A 47 -6.48 12.96 -9.77
CA VAL A 47 -6.72 13.71 -8.53
C VAL A 47 -5.59 13.45 -7.54
N GLU A 48 -4.93 14.54 -7.14
CA GLU A 48 -3.92 14.52 -6.09
C GLU A 48 -4.48 15.05 -4.76
N PHE A 49 -4.13 14.37 -3.67
CA PHE A 49 -4.42 14.85 -2.32
C PHE A 49 -3.25 15.69 -1.79
N PRO A 50 -3.50 16.88 -1.20
CA PRO A 50 -2.46 17.59 -0.48
C PRO A 50 -1.96 16.71 0.68
N ASN A 51 -0.64 16.58 0.82
CA ASN A 51 0.03 15.67 1.77
C ASN A 51 -0.13 14.16 1.48
N SER A 52 -0.18 13.76 0.21
CA SER A 52 -0.25 12.35 -0.23
C SER A 52 1.00 11.51 0.09
N VAL A 53 2.06 12.10 0.63
CA VAL A 53 3.27 11.38 1.04
C VAL A 53 3.02 10.67 2.35
N LYS A 54 2.85 9.34 2.27
CA LYS A 54 2.74 8.46 3.44
C LYS A 54 4.13 7.93 3.80
N SER A 55 4.51 8.05 5.07
CA SER A 55 5.66 7.35 5.63
C SER A 55 5.19 6.15 6.45
N SER A 56 5.92 5.04 6.37
CA SER A 56 5.70 3.86 7.22
C SER A 56 6.71 3.85 8.37
N ALA A 57 6.28 3.36 9.53
CA ALA A 57 7.12 3.25 10.72
C ALA A 57 6.86 1.94 11.47
N ALA A 58 7.90 1.41 12.11
CA ALA A 58 7.76 0.29 13.03
C ALA A 58 7.26 0.81 14.39
N ALA A 59 6.07 0.37 14.79
CA ALA A 59 5.51 0.72 16.10
C ALA A 59 6.18 -0.10 17.20
N VAL A 60 6.69 0.58 18.24
CA VAL A 60 7.31 -0.03 19.41
C VAL A 60 6.61 0.49 20.67
N GLN A 61 6.51 -0.36 21.70
CA GLN A 61 5.95 0.04 22.99
C GLN A 61 6.76 1.20 23.60
N LYS A 62 6.06 2.19 24.15
CA LYS A 62 6.68 3.36 24.79
C LYS A 62 7.62 2.94 25.93
N GLY A 63 8.76 3.63 26.05
CA GLY A 63 9.78 3.38 27.07
C GLY A 63 10.87 2.37 26.66
N ASN A 64 10.73 1.67 25.53
CA ASN A 64 11.71 0.69 25.06
C ASN A 64 12.77 1.33 24.14
N GLU A 65 13.58 2.24 24.68
CA GLU A 65 14.57 3.00 23.91
C GLU A 65 15.63 2.12 23.24
N ASP A 66 16.10 1.07 23.93
CA ASP A 66 17.08 0.12 23.38
C ASP A 66 16.55 -0.59 22.13
N VAL A 67 15.27 -0.98 22.15
CA VAL A 67 14.62 -1.63 21.01
C VAL A 67 14.49 -0.65 19.84
N VAL A 68 14.06 0.59 20.13
CA VAL A 68 13.96 1.65 19.10
C VAL A 68 15.32 1.92 18.46
N ALA A 69 16.40 1.95 19.25
CA ALA A 69 17.75 2.16 18.74
C ALA A 69 18.19 1.04 17.78
N VAL A 70 17.97 -0.22 18.15
CA VAL A 70 18.30 -1.37 17.29
C VAL A 70 17.46 -1.36 16.02
N VAL A 71 16.14 -1.15 16.13
CA VAL A 71 15.23 -1.09 14.98
C VAL A 71 15.65 0.01 14.01
N ASN A 72 15.92 1.22 14.50
CA ASN A 72 16.35 2.33 13.67
C ASN A 72 17.70 2.07 13.00
N LYS A 73 18.65 1.42 13.70
CA LYS A 73 19.93 1.02 13.12
C LYS A 73 19.74 0.08 11.94
N VAL A 74 18.92 -0.97 12.11
CA VAL A 74 18.63 -1.95 11.05
C VAL A 74 17.88 -1.30 9.88
N ILE A 75 16.92 -0.40 10.16
CA ILE A 75 16.21 0.36 9.11
C ILE A 75 17.20 1.22 8.33
N LYS A 76 18.10 1.93 9.00
CA LYS A 76 19.12 2.75 8.35
C LYS A 76 20.03 1.90 7.46
N GLU A 77 20.60 0.82 8.00
CA GLU A 77 21.47 -0.10 7.26
C GLU A 77 20.81 -0.63 5.99
N ASN A 78 19.53 -1.03 6.08
CA ASN A 78 18.77 -1.57 4.94
C ASN A 78 18.22 -0.51 3.97
N THR A 79 18.17 0.75 4.41
CA THR A 79 17.88 1.88 3.54
C THR A 79 19.13 2.23 2.73
N ASP A 80 20.27 2.38 3.41
CA ASP A 80 21.54 2.77 2.80
C ASP A 80 22.04 1.76 1.77
N ASN A 81 21.84 0.47 2.01
CA ASN A 81 22.22 -0.60 1.06
C ASN A 81 21.16 -0.86 -0.04
N GLY A 82 20.05 -0.12 -0.06
CA GLY A 82 19.00 -0.22 -1.06
C GLY A 82 18.09 -1.46 -0.94
N ASN A 83 18.18 -2.21 0.15
CA ASN A 83 17.40 -3.44 0.34
C ASN A 83 15.89 -3.17 0.36
N PHE A 84 15.42 -2.10 0.99
CA PHE A 84 13.97 -1.80 0.99
C PHE A 84 13.41 -1.63 -0.42
N LYS A 85 14.10 -0.90 -1.30
CA LYS A 85 13.67 -0.77 -2.69
C LYS A 85 13.66 -2.13 -3.40
N LYS A 86 14.74 -2.91 -3.24
CA LYS A 86 14.84 -4.26 -3.82
C LYS A 86 13.68 -5.16 -3.36
N TRP A 87 13.38 -5.19 -2.07
CA TRP A 87 12.31 -5.98 -1.51
C TRP A 87 10.94 -5.51 -1.98
N THR A 88 10.69 -4.20 -2.01
CA THR A 88 9.43 -3.65 -2.57
C THR A 88 9.21 -4.11 -4.00
N ASP A 89 10.23 -4.00 -4.85
CA ASP A 89 10.15 -4.43 -6.26
C ASP A 89 9.98 -5.95 -6.41
N GLU A 90 10.65 -6.75 -5.56
CA GLU A 90 10.58 -8.21 -5.56
C GLU A 90 9.22 -8.72 -5.08
N TYR A 91 8.75 -8.25 -3.92
CA TYR A 91 7.51 -8.72 -3.33
C TYR A 91 6.28 -8.16 -4.04
N SER A 92 6.36 -6.98 -4.67
CA SER A 92 5.29 -6.50 -5.54
C SER A 92 5.09 -7.45 -6.73
N ARG A 93 6.17 -7.91 -7.35
CA ARG A 93 6.10 -8.92 -8.43
C ARG A 93 5.59 -10.27 -7.94
N LYS A 94 6.08 -10.78 -6.81
CA LYS A 94 5.58 -12.04 -6.25
C LYS A 94 4.10 -11.98 -5.88
N ALA A 95 3.63 -10.85 -5.36
CA ALA A 95 2.22 -10.64 -5.06
C ALA A 95 1.37 -10.73 -6.33
N VAL A 96 1.85 -10.13 -7.43
CA VAL A 96 1.24 -10.26 -8.76
C VAL A 96 1.26 -11.74 -9.20
N GLU A 97 2.42 -12.37 -9.30
CA GLU A 97 2.54 -13.76 -9.78
C GLU A 97 1.71 -14.78 -8.98
N ASN A 98 1.48 -14.53 -7.69
CA ASN A 98 0.66 -15.40 -6.85
C ASN A 98 -0.84 -15.19 -7.07
N ALA A 99 -1.27 -13.97 -7.43
CA ALA A 99 -2.66 -13.70 -7.77
C ALA A 99 -3.03 -14.32 -9.13
N ASP A 100 -2.11 -14.35 -10.10
CA ASP A 100 -2.32 -15.02 -11.41
C ASP A 100 -2.48 -16.55 -11.33
N LYS A 101 -1.98 -17.16 -10.25
CA LYS A 101 -1.99 -18.62 -10.07
C LYS A 101 -3.22 -19.14 -9.32
N GLN A 102 -4.10 -18.25 -8.86
CA GLN A 102 -5.36 -18.59 -8.21
C GLN A 102 -6.52 -18.43 -9.19
#